data_AF-A0A2M8P8A9-F1
#
_entry.id   AF-A0A2M8P8A9-F1
#
_cell.length_a   1.000
_cell.length_b   1.000
_cell.length_c   1.000
_cell.angle_alpha   90.00
_cell.angle_beta   90.00
_cell.angle_gamma   90.00
#
_symmetry.space_group_name_H-M   'P 1'
#
loop_
_entity.id
_entity.type
_entity.pdbx_description
1 polymer ?
#
loop_
_entity_poly.entity_id
_entity_poly.type
_entity_poly.pdbx_seq_one_letter_code
_entity_poly.pdbx_strand_id
1 'polypeptide(L)'
;MLGDPIITDAEYDKLFHELRQLEDEYPEYTTDDSPTHRVGSDLSKDFEKVPHPAPILSLANAFDADDLRAWEERNLKLLPFGTQLDYVLEPKLDGLTIVITYENGILTRAATRGNGELGDDVTANVKTISTVPLRIPIDPNKGDPPSRLVVRGEILFHKQDFLDLNKEQIEQGLP
;
A
#
# COMPACT_ATOMS: atom_id res chain seq x y z
N MET A 1 2.12 1.41 -11.73
CA MET A 1 2.78 1.35 -13.05
C MET A 1 4.03 2.19 -12.98
N LEU A 2 5.17 1.72 -13.50
CA LEU A 2 6.21 2.66 -13.90
C LEU A 2 5.58 3.60 -14.93
N GLY A 3 5.90 4.89 -14.90
CA GLY A 3 5.36 5.86 -15.87
C GLY A 3 5.84 5.66 -17.31
N ASP A 4 6.40 4.50 -17.63
CA ASP A 4 7.02 4.16 -18.92
C ASP A 4 6.73 2.68 -19.28
N PRO A 5 5.52 2.38 -19.79
CA PRO A 5 5.14 1.02 -20.15
C PRO A 5 5.86 0.57 -21.44
N ILE A 6 6.42 -0.64 -21.42
CA ILE A 6 7.13 -1.23 -22.57
C ILE A 6 6.21 -1.99 -23.54
N ILE A 7 4.95 -2.20 -23.16
CA ILE A 7 3.89 -2.80 -23.98
C ILE A 7 2.64 -1.92 -23.92
N THR A 8 1.80 -2.01 -24.95
CA THR A 8 0.53 -1.29 -25.03
C THR A 8 -0.53 -1.94 -24.13
N ASP A 9 -1.57 -1.16 -23.77
CA ASP A 9 -2.70 -1.68 -22.99
C ASP A 9 -3.39 -2.86 -23.68
N ALA A 10 -3.53 -2.81 -25.02
CA ALA A 10 -4.12 -3.90 -25.79
C ALA A 10 -3.29 -5.20 -25.74
N GLU A 11 -1.96 -5.10 -25.70
CA GLU A 11 -1.08 -6.25 -25.52
C GLU A 11 -1.19 -6.81 -24.11
N TYR A 12 -1.24 -5.94 -23.11
CA TYR A 12 -1.47 -6.35 -21.71
C TYR A 12 -2.80 -7.09 -21.55
N ASP A 13 -3.90 -6.54 -22.07
CA ASP A 13 -5.24 -7.13 -21.97
C ASP A 13 -5.29 -8.50 -22.64
N LYS A 14 -4.65 -8.65 -23.80
CA LYS A 14 -4.56 -9.94 -24.49
C LYS A 14 -3.85 -10.99 -23.62
N LEU A 15 -2.71 -10.65 -23.04
CA LEU A 15 -1.95 -11.56 -22.17
C LEU A 15 -2.73 -11.90 -20.89
N PHE A 16 -3.45 -10.91 -20.33
CA PHE A 16 -4.28 -11.12 -19.15
C PHE A 16 -5.44 -12.09 -19.42
N HIS A 17 -6.10 -11.95 -20.58
CA HIS A 17 -7.15 -12.88 -21.00
C HIS A 17 -6.63 -14.29 -21.27
N GLU A 18 -5.47 -14.41 -21.90
CA GLU A 18 -4.80 -15.69 -22.13
C GLU A 18 -4.46 -16.39 -20.81
N LEU A 19 -3.89 -15.67 -19.84
CA LEU A 19 -3.61 -16.19 -18.50
C LEU A 19 -4.88 -16.72 -17.83
N ARG A 20 -5.97 -15.94 -17.88
CA ARG A 20 -7.25 -16.35 -17.27
C ARG A 20 -7.80 -17.63 -17.90
N GLN A 21 -7.70 -17.77 -19.22
CA GLN A 21 -8.12 -19.00 -19.91
C GLN A 21 -7.28 -20.21 -19.47
N LEU A 22 -5.97 -20.03 -19.32
CA LEU A 22 -5.07 -21.09 -18.87
C LEU A 22 -5.38 -21.51 -17.43
N GLU A 23 -5.68 -20.57 -16.53
CA GLU A 23 -6.06 -20.89 -15.16
C GLU A 23 -7.43 -21.57 -15.05
N ASP A 24 -8.37 -21.23 -15.94
CA ASP A 24 -9.66 -21.91 -16.04
C ASP A 24 -9.50 -23.36 -16.57
N GLU A 25 -8.56 -23.59 -17.51
CA GLU A 25 -8.29 -24.91 -18.10
C GLU A 25 -7.43 -25.80 -17.19
N TYR A 26 -6.48 -25.21 -16.45
CA TYR A 26 -5.55 -25.91 -15.55
C TYR A 26 -5.55 -25.33 -14.13
N PRO A 27 -6.61 -25.55 -13.34
CA PRO A 27 -6.76 -24.96 -12.00
C PRO A 27 -5.64 -25.33 -11.01
N GLU A 28 -4.94 -26.44 -11.24
CA GLU A 28 -3.82 -26.90 -10.41
C GLU A 28 -2.57 -26.02 -10.47
N TYR A 29 -2.43 -25.16 -11.50
CA TYR A 29 -1.31 -24.24 -11.65
C TYR A 29 -1.61 -22.83 -11.16
N THR A 30 -2.85 -22.57 -10.75
CA THR A 30 -3.28 -21.26 -10.28
C THR A 30 -2.67 -20.95 -8.92
N THR A 31 -2.19 -19.71 -8.73
CA THR A 31 -1.58 -19.24 -7.48
C THR A 31 -2.34 -18.06 -6.87
N ASP A 32 -2.26 -17.90 -5.54
CA ASP A 32 -2.94 -16.83 -4.79
C ASP A 32 -2.44 -15.41 -5.08
N ASP A 33 -1.30 -15.31 -5.77
CA ASP A 33 -0.67 -14.07 -6.21
C ASP A 33 -0.79 -13.82 -7.71
N SER A 34 -1.59 -14.64 -8.41
CA SER A 34 -1.90 -14.41 -9.82
C SER A 34 -2.55 -13.03 -10.03
N PRO A 35 -2.18 -12.28 -11.08
CA PRO A 35 -2.84 -11.03 -11.44
C PRO A 35 -4.36 -11.13 -11.64
N THR A 36 -4.89 -12.31 -11.98
CA THR A 36 -6.32 -12.58 -12.15
C THR A 36 -7.08 -12.67 -10.83
N HIS A 37 -6.36 -12.90 -9.72
CA HIS A 37 -6.89 -13.11 -8.37
C HIS A 37 -6.93 -11.81 -7.54
N ARG A 38 -7.40 -10.71 -8.15
CA ARG A 38 -7.59 -9.40 -7.51
C ARG A 38 -9.03 -9.10 -7.09
N VAL A 39 -9.86 -10.13 -6.95
CA VAL A 39 -11.29 -9.96 -6.61
C VAL A 39 -11.43 -9.49 -5.16
N GLY A 40 -12.12 -8.37 -4.95
CA GLY A 40 -12.48 -7.89 -3.62
C GLY A 40 -13.55 -8.77 -2.99
N SER A 41 -13.54 -8.91 -1.67
CA SER A 41 -14.65 -9.53 -0.96
C SER A 41 -15.67 -8.46 -0.57
N ASP A 42 -16.78 -8.38 -1.29
CA ASP A 42 -17.88 -7.44 -0.99
C ASP A 42 -18.71 -7.84 0.26
N LEU A 43 -18.23 -8.80 1.05
CA LEU A 43 -19.09 -9.67 1.86
C LEU A 43 -18.95 -9.57 3.39
N SER A 44 -17.99 -8.85 3.96
CA SER A 44 -17.93 -8.67 5.43
C SER A 44 -17.96 -7.21 5.84
N LYS A 45 -19.01 -6.83 6.57
CA LYS A 45 -19.09 -5.53 7.26
C LYS A 45 -18.19 -5.45 8.50
N ASP A 46 -17.68 -6.60 8.94
CA ASP A 46 -16.82 -6.73 10.11
C ASP A 46 -15.41 -7.14 9.67
N PHE A 47 -14.44 -6.27 9.92
CA PHE A 47 -13.03 -6.58 9.71
C PHE A 47 -12.44 -7.24 10.96
N GLU A 48 -11.63 -8.28 10.76
CA GLU A 48 -10.87 -8.90 11.85
C GLU A 48 -9.83 -7.91 12.38
N LYS A 49 -9.71 -7.79 13.71
CA LYS A 49 -8.65 -6.99 14.31
C LYS A 49 -7.35 -7.78 14.38
N VAL A 50 -6.29 -7.23 13.79
CA VAL A 50 -4.98 -7.88 13.73
C VAL A 50 -3.89 -7.01 14.39
N PRO A 51 -2.94 -7.62 15.13
CA PRO A 51 -1.84 -6.90 15.75
C PRO A 51 -0.81 -6.46 14.71
N HIS A 52 -0.32 -5.23 14.87
CA HIS A 52 0.81 -4.72 14.13
C HIS A 52 2.10 -5.38 14.60
N PRO A 53 3.07 -5.62 13.69
CA PRO A 53 4.36 -6.20 14.05
C PRO A 53 5.19 -5.29 14.96
N ALA A 54 4.92 -3.98 14.94
CA ALA A 54 5.46 -2.98 15.84
C ALA A 54 4.52 -1.77 15.87
N PRO A 55 4.53 -0.93 16.93
CA PRO A 55 3.66 0.23 17.03
C PRO A 55 3.71 1.16 15.81
N ILE A 56 2.54 1.61 15.37
CA ILE A 56 2.36 2.58 14.28
C ILE A 56 2.13 3.97 14.89
N LEU A 57 3.21 4.74 14.98
CA LEU A 57 3.23 6.05 15.64
C LEU A 57 2.67 7.15 14.73
N SER A 58 2.21 8.23 15.37
CA SER A 58 1.92 9.50 14.67
C SER A 58 3.19 10.34 14.57
N LEU A 59 3.20 11.28 13.63
CA LEU A 59 4.21 12.35 13.56
C LEU A 59 3.78 13.55 14.41
N ALA A 60 4.77 14.23 14.98
CA ALA A 60 4.56 15.57 15.54
C ALA A 60 4.45 16.61 14.41
N ASN A 61 3.71 17.68 14.67
CA ASN A 61 3.54 18.76 13.70
C ASN A 61 4.47 19.93 14.02
N ALA A 62 4.85 20.67 12.98
CA ALA A 62 5.45 21.99 13.04
C ALA A 62 4.64 22.90 12.13
N PHE A 63 4.28 24.10 12.60
CA PHE A 63 3.42 25.02 11.84
C PHE A 63 4.22 26.16 11.21
N ASP A 64 5.44 26.40 11.70
CA ASP A 64 6.34 27.40 11.17
C ASP A 64 7.81 26.93 11.20
N ALA A 65 8.70 27.80 10.73
CA ALA A 65 10.13 27.52 10.66
C ALA A 65 10.80 27.49 12.05
N ASP A 66 10.26 28.19 13.05
CA ASP A 66 10.82 28.20 14.40
C ASP A 66 10.52 26.90 15.14
N ASP A 67 9.33 26.32 14.93
CA ASP A 67 8.99 24.97 15.39
C ASP A 67 9.98 23.92 14.88
N LEU A 68 10.32 23.99 13.59
CA LEU A 68 11.27 23.07 12.95
C LEU A 68 12.69 23.25 13.52
N ARG A 69 13.17 24.49 13.68
CA ARG A 69 14.48 24.77 14.31
C ARG A 69 14.52 24.25 15.74
N ALA A 70 13.47 24.50 16.52
CA ALA A 70 13.37 24.02 17.89
C ALA A 70 13.36 22.49 17.95
N TRP A 71 12.72 21.81 17.00
CA TRP A 71 12.77 20.35 16.88
C TRP A 71 14.18 19.84 16.55
N GLU A 72 14.86 20.46 15.58
CA GLU A 72 16.24 20.13 15.22
C GLU A 72 17.20 20.30 16.41
N GLU A 73 17.13 21.43 17.11
CA GLU A 73 17.92 21.70 18.31
C GLU A 73 17.70 20.65 19.41
N ARG A 74 16.45 20.20 19.62
CA ARG A 74 16.15 19.14 20.59
C ARG A 74 16.81 17.82 20.19
N ASN A 75 16.78 17.45 18.90
CA ASN A 75 17.41 16.21 18.43
C ASN A 75 18.94 16.29 18.51
N LEU A 76 19.55 17.41 18.13
CA LEU A 76 21.01 17.58 18.21
C LEU A 76 21.53 17.47 19.64
N LYS A 77 20.76 17.91 20.65
CA LYS A 77 21.12 17.74 22.07
C LYS A 77 21.16 16.27 22.53
N LEU A 78 20.53 15.36 21.79
CA LEU A 78 20.53 13.92 22.07
C LEU A 78 21.69 13.18 21.36
N LEU A 79 22.46 13.88 20.53
CA LEU A 79 23.50 13.31 19.67
C LEU A 79 24.90 13.81 20.08
N PRO A 80 25.97 13.11 19.65
CA PRO A 80 27.34 13.58 19.85
C PRO A 80 27.57 15.00 19.33
N PHE A 81 28.40 15.75 20.03
CA PHE A 81 28.73 17.13 19.64
C PHE A 81 29.33 17.17 18.22
N GLY A 82 28.82 18.08 17.39
CA GLY A 82 29.26 18.26 16.01
C GLY A 82 28.60 17.33 14.98
N THR A 83 27.61 16.51 15.38
CA THR A 83 26.80 15.72 14.44
C THR A 83 26.14 16.64 13.41
N GLN A 84 26.28 16.31 12.12
CA GLN A 84 25.51 16.93 11.03
C GLN A 84 24.35 16.00 10.66
N LEU A 85 23.16 16.59 10.48
CA LEU A 85 21.95 15.84 10.12
C LEU A 85 21.68 15.99 8.63
N ASP A 86 21.39 14.87 7.98
CA ASP A 86 20.80 14.83 6.64
C ASP A 86 19.29 14.63 6.75
N TYR A 87 18.55 15.14 5.77
CA TYR A 87 17.08 15.08 5.76
C TYR A 87 16.57 14.43 4.49
N VAL A 88 15.58 13.55 4.66
CA VAL A 88 14.71 13.09 3.59
C VAL A 88 13.41 13.87 3.72
N LEU A 89 13.02 14.57 2.64
CA LEU A 89 11.80 15.35 2.58
C LEU A 89 10.78 14.61 1.73
N GLU A 90 9.64 14.29 2.31
CA GLU A 90 8.55 13.60 1.64
C GLU A 90 7.26 14.43 1.75
N PRO A 91 6.44 14.53 0.69
CA PRO A 91 5.12 15.12 0.80
C PRO A 91 4.28 14.38 1.83
N LYS A 92 3.66 15.11 2.77
CA LYS A 92 2.68 14.53 3.67
C LYS A 92 1.39 14.29 2.90
N LEU A 93 1.16 13.05 2.50
CA LEU A 93 -0.07 12.65 1.83
C LEU A 93 -1.24 12.65 2.82
N ASP A 94 -2.43 12.98 2.32
CA ASP A 94 -3.68 12.96 3.08
C ASP A 94 -4.50 11.75 2.61
N GLY A 95 -4.40 10.67 3.35
CA GLY A 95 -5.03 9.40 3.00
C GLY A 95 -5.24 8.52 4.21
N LEU A 96 -5.17 7.21 3.98
CA LEU A 96 -5.29 6.20 5.02
C LEU A 96 -4.00 5.39 5.14
N THR A 97 -3.40 5.42 6.32
CA THR A 97 -2.22 4.59 6.62
C THR A 97 -2.56 3.10 6.52
N ILE A 98 -1.76 2.40 5.71
CA ILE A 98 -1.82 0.96 5.52
C ILE A 98 -0.48 0.30 5.88
N VAL A 99 -0.56 -0.90 6.43
CA VAL A 99 0.59 -1.76 6.73
C VAL A 99 0.44 -3.05 5.94
N ILE A 100 1.32 -3.29 4.97
CA ILE A 100 1.30 -4.47 4.11
C ILE A 100 2.45 -5.39 4.50
N THR A 101 2.14 -6.65 4.80
CA THR A 101 3.12 -7.70 5.08
C THR A 101 3.26 -8.60 3.87
N TYR A 102 4.50 -8.76 3.43
CA TYR A 102 4.92 -9.76 2.46
C TYR A 102 5.72 -10.84 3.18
N GLU A 103 5.40 -12.10 2.91
CA GLU A 103 6.18 -13.26 3.33
C GLU A 103 6.74 -13.97 2.10
N ASN A 104 8.06 -14.17 2.08
CA ASN A 104 8.79 -14.72 0.93
C ASN A 104 8.41 -14.01 -0.39
N GLY A 105 8.19 -12.70 -0.32
CA GLY A 105 7.81 -11.88 -1.46
C GLY A 105 6.32 -11.86 -1.82
N ILE A 106 5.45 -12.65 -1.19
CA ILE A 106 4.01 -12.70 -1.49
C ILE A 106 3.22 -11.89 -0.47
N LEU A 107 2.26 -11.08 -0.92
CA LEU A 107 1.36 -10.31 -0.06
C LEU A 107 0.46 -11.27 0.73
N THR A 108 0.69 -11.33 2.05
CA THR A 108 -0.07 -12.21 2.95
C THR A 108 -1.06 -11.47 3.83
N ARG A 109 -0.79 -10.19 4.16
CA ARG A 109 -1.69 -9.37 4.98
C ARG A 109 -1.59 -7.90 4.65
N ALA A 110 -2.72 -7.18 4.70
CA ALA A 110 -2.75 -5.74 4.78
C ALA A 110 -3.69 -5.27 5.91
N ALA A 111 -3.22 -4.34 6.73
CA ALA A 111 -3.97 -3.85 7.88
C ALA A 111 -4.02 -2.32 7.94
N THR A 112 -5.17 -1.77 8.33
CA THR A 112 -5.29 -0.33 8.64
C THR A 112 -4.46 0.02 9.87
N ARG A 113 -4.15 1.31 10.08
CA ARG A 113 -3.47 1.74 11.31
C ARG A 113 -4.25 1.39 12.59
N GLY A 114 -5.57 1.55 12.58
CA GLY A 114 -6.41 1.43 13.77
C GLY A 114 -5.92 2.32 14.93
N ASN A 115 -5.70 1.74 16.11
CA ASN A 115 -5.19 2.47 17.28
C ASN A 115 -3.65 2.55 17.34
N GLY A 116 -2.95 2.04 16.33
CA GLY A 116 -1.49 1.97 16.27
C GLY A 116 -0.89 0.67 16.79
N GLU A 117 -1.65 -0.16 17.51
CA GLU A 117 -1.27 -1.50 17.97
C GLU A 117 -2.07 -2.60 17.27
N LEU A 118 -3.36 -2.35 17.07
CA LEU A 118 -4.31 -3.20 16.35
C LEU A 118 -4.90 -2.43 15.17
N GLY A 119 -4.94 -3.09 14.01
CA GLY A 119 -5.56 -2.62 12.78
C GLY A 119 -6.72 -3.51 12.36
N ASP A 120 -7.49 -3.07 11.36
CA ASP A 120 -8.46 -3.90 10.65
C ASP A 120 -7.75 -4.64 9.51
N ASP A 121 -7.93 -5.95 9.41
CA ASP A 121 -7.47 -6.73 8.26
C ASP A 121 -8.32 -6.37 7.02
N VAL A 122 -7.67 -5.71 6.07
CA VAL A 122 -8.24 -5.23 4.82
C VAL A 122 -7.52 -5.86 3.63
N THR A 123 -6.97 -7.06 3.80
CA THR A 123 -6.13 -7.74 2.80
C THR A 123 -6.86 -7.90 1.47
N ALA A 124 -8.11 -8.34 1.49
CA ALA A 124 -8.92 -8.52 0.29
C ALA A 124 -9.12 -7.19 -0.46
N ASN A 125 -9.42 -6.10 0.26
CA ASN A 125 -9.57 -4.76 -0.32
C ASN A 125 -8.25 -4.26 -0.91
N VAL A 126 -7.13 -4.47 -0.23
CA VAL A 126 -5.81 -3.99 -0.71
C VAL A 126 -5.33 -4.77 -1.93
N LYS A 127 -5.68 -6.06 -2.06
CA LYS A 127 -5.39 -6.84 -3.28
C LYS A 127 -6.07 -6.28 -4.54
N THR A 128 -7.17 -5.55 -4.41
CA THR A 128 -7.85 -4.92 -5.57
C THR A 128 -7.11 -3.67 -6.08
N ILE A 129 -6.24 -3.06 -5.27
CA ILE A 129 -5.49 -1.87 -5.64
C ILE A 129 -4.40 -2.26 -6.65
N SER A 130 -4.55 -1.85 -7.90
CA SER A 130 -3.69 -2.24 -9.02
C SER A 130 -2.22 -1.85 -8.84
N THR A 131 -1.95 -0.75 -8.15
CA THR A 131 -0.59 -0.27 -7.86
C THR A 131 0.10 -1.05 -6.75
N VAL A 132 -0.64 -1.81 -5.95
CA VAL A 132 -0.08 -2.71 -4.94
C VAL A 132 0.24 -4.05 -5.60
N PRO A 133 1.52 -4.46 -5.63
CA PRO A 133 1.89 -5.73 -6.22
C PRO A 133 1.52 -6.89 -5.28
N LEU A 134 0.95 -7.97 -5.82
CA LEU A 134 0.66 -9.20 -5.06
C LEU A 134 1.94 -9.98 -4.72
N ARG A 135 2.98 -9.83 -5.55
CA ARG A 135 4.34 -10.32 -5.34
C ARG A 135 5.34 -9.19 -5.50
N ILE A 136 6.32 -9.06 -4.60
CA ILE A 136 7.39 -8.07 -4.69
C ILE A 136 8.09 -8.21 -6.05
N PRO A 137 8.19 -7.12 -6.84
CA PRO A 137 8.99 -7.13 -8.06
C PRO A 137 10.46 -7.37 -7.70
N ILE A 138 10.98 -8.53 -8.10
CA ILE A 138 12.39 -8.90 -7.88
C ILE A 138 13.14 -8.85 -9.20
N ASP A 139 14.35 -8.29 -9.17
CA ASP A 139 15.31 -8.48 -10.25
C ASP A 139 15.87 -9.90 -10.09
N PRO A 140 15.68 -10.81 -11.06
CA PRO A 140 16.13 -12.20 -10.95
C PRO A 140 17.66 -12.32 -10.76
N ASN A 141 18.42 -11.26 -11.05
CA ASN A 141 19.87 -11.23 -10.82
C ASN A 141 20.28 -10.74 -9.42
N LYS A 142 19.33 -10.25 -8.61
CA LYS A 142 19.59 -9.66 -7.27
C LYS A 142 19.22 -10.57 -6.10
N GLY A 143 18.81 -11.80 -6.39
CA GLY A 143 18.51 -12.82 -5.39
C GLY A 143 17.05 -12.80 -4.92
N ASP A 144 16.80 -13.60 -3.88
CA ASP A 144 15.46 -13.82 -3.34
C ASP A 144 14.94 -12.64 -2.51
N PRO A 145 13.60 -12.45 -2.44
CA PRO A 145 13.02 -11.45 -1.56
C PRO A 145 13.31 -11.78 -0.09
N PRO A 146 13.28 -10.78 0.82
CA PRO A 146 13.34 -11.05 2.25
C PRO A 146 12.27 -12.04 2.67
N SER A 147 12.60 -12.91 3.63
CA SER A 147 11.63 -13.88 4.17
C SER A 147 10.39 -13.20 4.75
N ARG A 148 10.56 -11.99 5.29
CA ARG A 148 9.47 -11.13 5.73
C ARG A 148 9.80 -9.66 5.47
N LEU A 149 8.89 -8.95 4.80
CA LEU A 149 8.95 -7.51 4.59
C LEU A 149 7.63 -6.88 5.05
N VAL A 150 7.72 -5.79 5.82
CA VAL A 150 6.56 -5.00 6.21
C VAL A 150 6.70 -3.61 5.60
N VAL A 151 5.83 -3.29 4.65
CA VAL A 151 5.78 -2.00 3.97
C VAL A 151 4.70 -1.16 4.64
N ARG A 152 5.03 0.10 4.95
CA ARG A 152 4.07 1.09 5.45
C ARG A 152 3.92 2.16 4.40
N GLY A 153 2.69 2.60 4.19
CA GLY A 153 2.40 3.65 3.23
C GLY A 153 1.01 4.22 3.44
N GLU A 154 0.59 5.04 2.48
CA GLU A 154 -0.70 5.71 2.51
C GLU A 154 -1.51 5.30 1.29
N ILE A 155 -2.73 4.80 1.50
CA ILE A 155 -3.72 4.63 0.44
C ILE A 155 -4.36 5.98 0.20
N LEU A 156 -4.39 6.40 -1.06
CA LEU A 156 -4.94 7.68 -1.47
C LEU A 156 -6.23 7.46 -2.25
N PHE A 157 -7.15 8.40 -2.12
CA PHE A 157 -8.27 8.55 -3.04
C PHE A 157 -7.99 9.78 -3.90
N HIS A 158 -7.78 9.59 -5.20
CA HIS A 158 -7.49 10.71 -6.07
C HIS A 158 -8.69 11.64 -6.16
N LYS A 159 -8.40 12.95 -6.24
CA LYS A 159 -9.43 13.99 -6.24
C LYS A 159 -10.44 13.82 -7.36
N GLN A 160 -10.01 13.40 -8.55
CA GLN A 160 -10.90 13.21 -9.69
C GLN A 160 -11.85 12.03 -9.43
N ASP A 161 -11.31 10.88 -9.05
CA ASP A 161 -12.10 9.68 -8.72
C ASP A 161 -13.11 9.95 -7.60
N PHE A 162 -12.74 10.76 -6.60
CA PHE A 162 -13.65 11.20 -5.55
C PHE A 162 -14.81 12.06 -6.07
N LEU A 163 -14.53 12.98 -7.00
CA LEU A 163 -15.58 13.82 -7.63
C LEU A 163 -16.52 12.98 -8.49
N ASP A 164 -15.98 12.01 -9.23
CA ASP A 164 -16.75 11.11 -10.07
C ASP A 164 -17.66 10.21 -9.21
N LEU A 165 -17.13 9.64 -8.12
CA LEU A 165 -17.92 8.88 -7.15
C LEU A 165 -19.06 9.71 -6.54
N ASN A 166 -18.80 10.96 -6.14
CA ASN A 166 -19.84 11.83 -5.59
C ASN A 166 -20.94 12.12 -6.62
N LYS A 167 -20.58 12.31 -7.88
CA LYS A 167 -21.55 12.51 -8.95
C LYS A 167 -22.46 11.29 -9.10
N GLU A 168 -21.88 10.09 -9.09
CA GLU A 168 -22.64 8.83 -9.15
C GLU A 168 -23.57 8.67 -7.94
N GLN A 169 -23.10 8.99 -6.73
CA GLN A 169 -23.93 8.93 -5.52
C GLN A 169 -25.11 9.91 -5.59
N ILE A 170 -24.88 11.15 -6.02
CA ILE A 170 -25.94 12.15 -6.21
C ILE A 170 -26.96 11.68 -7.26
N GLU A 171 -26.52 11.11 -8.38
CA GLU A 171 -27.41 10.55 -9.42
C GLU A 171 -28.27 9.39 -8.89
N GLN A 172 -27.76 8.64 -7.91
CA GLN A 172 -28.47 7.57 -7.22
C GLN A 172 -29.33 8.07 -6.05
N GLY A 173 -29.33 9.38 -5.75
CA GLY A 173 -30.05 9.96 -4.61
C GLY A 173 -29.44 9.59 -3.25
N LEU A 174 -28.20 9.12 -3.24
CA LEU A 174 -27.40 8.90 -2.04
C LEU A 174 -26.74 10.23 -1.61
N PRO A 175 -26.49 10.41 -0.30
CA PRO A 175 -25.89 11.64 0.24
C PRO A 175 -24.48 11.90 -0.28
#